data_AF-A0A453N0L0-F1
#
_entry.id   AF-A0A453N0L0-F1
#
_cell.length_a   1.000
_cell.length_b   1.000
_cell.length_c   1.000
_cell.angle_alpha   90.00
_cell.angle_beta   90.00
_cell.angle_gamma   90.00
#
_symmetry.space_group_name_H-M   'P 1'
#
loop_
_entity.id
_entity.type
_entity.pdbx_description
1 polymer ?
#
loop_
_entity_poly.entity_id
_entity_poly.type
_entity_poly.pdbx_seq_one_letter_code
_entity_poly.pdbx_strand_id
1 'polypeptide(L)'
;MDMDAKYADLRRAAEETAVVDAHAHDLVAAGSTLPFIGCFSEADGDALALAPHSLPFKRSLRDIAALYDCDPSLEKVEEFRRAQGLSSITSKCFQAANISALVVDDVSTLDKTLELESHKAFAPKVYRVVGIETLAETIINEESVVGSSWTLDSFTEAFVAKLKSVANKIVGLKSMAAHRSGLEIDPSVSKVDAEDGLRKELASLETGNWAYDIAPLFICVLFLKTKDLSSAK
;
A
#
# COMPACT_ATOMS: atom_id res chain seq x y z
N MET A 1 -9.22 -27.87 33.98
CA MET A 1 -7.90 -27.73 33.33
C MET A 1 -7.81 -26.26 32.95
N ASP A 2 -6.86 -25.53 33.52
CA ASP A 2 -6.72 -24.09 33.28
C ASP A 2 -6.40 -23.87 31.79
N MET A 3 -7.24 -23.09 31.11
CA MET A 3 -7.08 -22.78 29.69
C MET A 3 -5.79 -21.99 29.44
N ASP A 4 -5.33 -21.21 30.42
CA ASP A 4 -4.09 -20.44 30.33
C ASP A 4 -2.85 -21.34 30.38
N ALA A 5 -2.87 -22.39 31.21
CA ALA A 5 -1.78 -23.37 31.26
C ALA A 5 -1.69 -24.24 29.99
N LYS A 6 -2.83 -24.53 29.34
CA LYS A 6 -2.87 -25.42 28.17
C LYS A 6 -2.15 -24.85 26.95
N TYR A 7 -2.16 -23.52 26.78
CA TYR A 7 -1.60 -22.85 25.60
C TYR A 7 -0.44 -21.91 25.93
N ALA A 8 0.15 -22.02 27.12
CA ALA A 8 1.21 -21.13 27.59
C ALA A 8 2.39 -21.04 26.60
N ASP A 9 2.85 -22.18 26.07
CA ASP A 9 3.94 -22.21 25.08
C ASP A 9 3.54 -21.59 23.74
N LEU A 10 2.30 -21.80 23.28
CA LEU A 10 1.80 -21.19 22.04
C LEU A 10 1.67 -19.67 22.18
N ARG A 11 1.14 -19.20 23.33
CA ARG A 11 1.05 -17.77 23.64
C ARG A 11 2.43 -17.13 23.66
N ARG A 12 3.37 -17.73 24.40
CA ARG A 12 4.76 -17.26 24.45
C ARG A 12 5.39 -17.20 23.06
N ALA A 13 5.22 -18.24 22.25
CA ALA A 13 5.70 -18.25 20.88
C ALA A 13 5.07 -17.12 20.04
N ALA A 14 3.76 -16.91 20.13
CA ALA A 14 3.07 -15.85 19.39
C ALA A 14 3.48 -14.43 19.84
N GLU A 15 3.76 -14.22 21.12
CA GLU A 15 4.14 -12.92 21.69
C GLU A 15 5.64 -12.59 21.49
N GLU A 16 6.53 -13.59 21.50
CA GLU A 16 7.98 -13.39 21.40
C GLU A 16 8.52 -13.49 19.97
N THR A 17 7.76 -14.07 19.04
CA THR A 17 8.20 -14.22 17.64
C THR A 17 8.26 -12.85 16.97
N ALA A 18 9.42 -12.54 16.38
CA ALA A 18 9.58 -11.30 15.62
C ALA A 18 8.71 -11.32 14.36
N VAL A 19 8.03 -10.19 14.12
CA VAL A 19 7.07 -10.03 13.02
C VAL A 19 7.83 -9.80 11.72
N VAL A 20 7.34 -10.43 10.65
CA VAL A 20 7.63 -10.02 9.27
C VAL A 20 6.36 -9.34 8.76
N ASP A 21 6.40 -8.03 8.64
CA ASP A 21 5.29 -7.29 8.05
C ASP A 21 5.43 -7.40 6.52
N ALA A 22 4.65 -8.32 5.96
CA ALA A 22 4.75 -8.71 4.56
C ALA A 22 4.02 -7.74 3.60
N HIS A 23 3.32 -6.73 4.12
CA HIS A 23 2.68 -5.70 3.29
C HIS A 23 2.35 -4.45 4.13
N ALA A 24 3.21 -3.45 4.02
CA ALA A 24 3.03 -2.14 4.61
C ALA A 24 3.08 -1.04 3.54
N HIS A 25 2.64 0.16 3.90
CA HIS A 25 2.81 1.37 3.09
C HIS A 25 3.92 2.26 3.67
N ASP A 26 4.40 3.20 2.85
CA ASP A 26 5.42 4.17 3.28
C ASP A 26 4.96 5.02 4.47
N LEU A 27 5.92 5.35 5.33
CA LEU A 27 5.74 6.33 6.40
C LEU A 27 5.60 7.75 5.82
N VAL A 28 4.70 8.54 6.39
CA VAL A 28 4.52 9.94 6.04
C VAL A 28 5.59 10.82 6.73
N ALA A 29 6.10 11.80 6.01
CA ALA A 29 7.04 12.79 6.52
C ALA A 29 6.35 13.75 7.51
N ALA A 30 7.14 14.39 8.38
CA ALA A 30 6.61 15.29 9.40
C ALA A 30 5.83 16.50 8.86
N GLY A 31 6.04 16.88 7.58
CA GLY A 31 5.31 17.95 6.90
C GLY A 31 4.05 17.49 6.16
N SER A 32 3.63 16.24 6.32
CA SER A 32 2.43 15.71 5.70
C SER A 32 1.17 16.42 6.21
N THR A 33 0.20 16.63 5.34
CA THR A 33 -1.13 17.18 5.67
C THR A 33 -2.12 16.10 6.09
N LEU A 34 -1.73 14.83 6.07
CA LEU A 34 -2.60 13.72 6.43
C LEU A 34 -3.03 13.83 7.91
N PRO A 35 -4.34 13.84 8.19
CA PRO A 35 -4.82 14.00 9.55
C PRO A 35 -4.56 12.71 10.34
N PHE A 36 -4.07 12.84 11.57
CA PHE A 36 -3.70 11.68 12.40
C PHE A 36 -4.85 10.70 12.64
N ILE A 37 -6.10 11.19 12.67
CA ILE A 37 -7.29 10.31 12.78
C ILE A 37 -7.44 9.35 11.59
N GLY A 38 -6.92 9.71 10.41
CA GLY A 38 -6.91 8.84 9.23
C GLY A 38 -6.07 7.58 9.42
N CYS A 39 -5.10 7.58 10.34
CA CYS A 39 -4.33 6.38 10.67
C CYS A 39 -5.15 5.26 11.34
N PHE A 40 -6.41 5.55 11.71
CA PHE A 40 -7.30 4.61 12.40
C PHE A 40 -8.48 4.16 11.53
N SER A 41 -8.63 4.68 10.31
CA SER A 41 -9.81 4.49 9.48
C SER A 41 -9.57 4.88 8.02
N GLU A 42 -10.06 4.04 7.11
CA GLU A 42 -10.12 4.34 5.67
C GLU A 42 -11.30 5.26 5.29
N ALA A 43 -12.17 5.60 6.25
CA ALA A 43 -13.26 6.54 6.02
C ALA A 43 -12.74 7.94 5.67
N ASP A 44 -13.40 8.60 4.72
CA ASP A 44 -13.05 9.94 4.27
C ASP A 44 -14.26 10.89 4.34
N GLY A 45 -14.02 12.19 4.21
CA GLY A 45 -15.03 13.24 4.31
C GLY A 45 -15.82 13.16 5.62
N ASP A 46 -17.14 13.33 5.53
CA ASP A 46 -18.03 13.31 6.70
C ASP A 46 -18.01 11.97 7.46
N ALA A 47 -17.69 10.86 6.79
CA ALA A 47 -17.66 9.55 7.42
C ALA A 47 -16.48 9.40 8.40
N LEU A 48 -15.38 10.13 8.20
CA LEU A 48 -14.22 10.11 9.10
C LEU A 48 -14.58 10.59 10.52
N ALA A 49 -15.58 11.48 10.65
CA ALA A 49 -16.08 11.94 11.94
C ALA A 49 -16.67 10.79 12.79
N LEU A 50 -17.03 9.66 12.18
CA LEU A 50 -17.56 8.48 12.86
C LEU A 50 -16.47 7.48 13.26
N ALA A 51 -15.23 7.64 12.78
CA ALA A 51 -14.12 6.75 13.12
C ALA A 51 -13.93 6.52 14.63
N PRO A 52 -14.10 7.53 15.52
CA PRO A 52 -13.97 7.34 16.97
C PRO A 52 -14.94 6.34 17.58
N HIS A 53 -16.05 6.05 16.91
CA HIS A 53 -17.05 5.08 17.39
C HIS A 53 -16.68 3.63 17.04
N SER A 54 -15.75 3.42 16.11
CA SER A 54 -15.32 2.10 15.65
C SER A 54 -14.48 1.35 16.70
N LEU A 55 -14.52 0.03 16.67
CA LEU A 55 -13.67 -0.82 17.53
C LEU A 55 -12.17 -0.68 17.21
N PRO A 56 -11.72 -0.63 15.93
CA PRO A 56 -10.32 -0.42 15.60
C PRO A 56 -9.76 0.86 16.21
N PHE A 57 -10.49 1.98 16.08
CA PHE A 57 -10.06 3.25 16.68
C PHE A 57 -9.89 3.14 18.19
N LYS A 58 -10.91 2.66 18.91
CA LYS A 58 -10.89 2.59 20.38
C LYS A 58 -9.77 1.69 20.89
N ARG A 59 -9.55 0.55 20.24
CA ARG A 59 -8.47 -0.38 20.60
C ARG A 59 -7.10 0.24 20.34
N SER A 60 -6.86 0.71 19.13
CA SER A 60 -5.57 1.26 18.73
C SER A 60 -5.21 2.51 19.54
N LEU A 61 -6.18 3.38 19.85
CA LEU A 61 -5.95 4.55 20.68
C LEU A 61 -5.50 4.17 22.10
N ARG A 62 -6.19 3.20 22.72
CA ARG A 62 -5.81 2.68 24.05
C ARG A 62 -4.40 2.07 24.03
N ASP A 63 -4.12 1.24 23.03
CA ASP A 63 -2.84 0.50 22.95
C ASP A 63 -1.66 1.47 22.68
N ILE A 64 -1.85 2.47 21.81
CA ILE A 64 -0.85 3.52 21.56
C ILE A 64 -0.68 4.44 22.77
N ALA A 65 -1.76 4.84 23.45
CA ALA A 65 -1.67 5.67 24.65
C ALA A 65 -0.91 4.95 25.78
N ALA A 66 -1.16 3.65 25.97
CA ALA A 66 -0.41 2.82 26.89
C ALA A 66 1.07 2.71 26.50
N LEU A 67 1.37 2.55 25.21
CA LEU A 67 2.76 2.55 24.72
C LEU A 67 3.44 3.89 24.97
N TYR A 68 2.73 5.01 24.78
CA TYR A 68 3.26 6.36 24.94
C TYR A 68 3.31 6.81 26.40
N ASP A 69 2.67 6.08 27.30
CA ASP A 69 2.46 6.45 28.71
C ASP A 69 1.76 7.83 28.82
N CYS A 70 0.66 7.98 28.08
CA CYS A 70 -0.17 9.18 28.09
C CYS A 70 -1.67 8.85 28.20
N ASP A 71 -2.49 9.89 28.41
CA ASP A 71 -3.94 9.73 28.47
C ASP A 71 -4.51 9.16 27.16
N PRO A 72 -5.49 8.24 27.22
CA PRO A 72 -6.08 7.59 26.04
C PRO A 72 -7.08 8.49 25.30
N SER A 73 -6.62 9.67 24.86
CA SER A 73 -7.36 10.58 23.99
C SER A 73 -6.57 10.86 22.71
N LEU A 74 -7.27 11.09 21.59
CA LEU A 74 -6.65 11.36 20.30
C LEU A 74 -5.71 12.57 20.37
N GLU A 75 -6.15 13.63 21.03
CA GLU A 75 -5.38 14.86 21.25
C GLU A 75 -4.07 14.58 21.99
N LYS A 76 -4.11 13.84 23.10
CA LYS A 76 -2.94 13.56 23.94
C LYS A 76 -1.93 12.65 23.26
N VAL A 77 -2.42 11.64 22.53
CA VAL A 77 -1.57 10.77 21.72
C VAL A 77 -0.90 11.57 20.60
N GLU A 78 -1.64 12.45 19.92
CA GLU A 78 -1.09 13.24 18.82
C GLU A 78 -0.10 14.31 19.31
N GLU A 79 -0.40 14.99 20.42
CA GLU A 79 0.53 15.92 21.09
C GLU A 79 1.85 15.24 21.44
N PHE A 80 1.78 14.07 22.08
CA PHE A 80 2.96 13.28 22.43
C PHE A 80 3.75 12.90 21.17
N ARG A 81 3.07 12.38 20.14
CA ARG A 81 3.67 12.01 18.86
C ARG A 81 4.39 13.19 18.21
N ARG A 82 3.80 14.39 18.22
CA ARG A 82 4.42 15.61 17.67
C ARG A 82 5.64 16.04 18.49
N ALA A 83 5.54 16.01 19.82
CA ALA A 83 6.62 16.43 20.71
C ALA A 83 7.86 15.53 20.63
N GLN A 84 7.68 14.21 20.46
CA GLN A 84 8.79 13.26 20.33
C GLN A 84 9.45 13.26 18.95
N GLY A 85 8.71 13.66 17.92
CA GLY A 85 9.18 13.64 16.54
C GLY A 85 9.12 12.27 15.86
N LEU A 86 9.11 12.29 14.53
CA LEU A 86 8.86 11.12 13.67
C LEU A 86 9.83 9.96 13.95
N SER A 87 11.14 10.21 13.97
CA SER A 87 12.12 9.14 14.12
C SER A 87 12.01 8.42 15.48
N SER A 88 11.86 9.17 16.56
CA SER A 88 11.72 8.63 17.92
C SER A 88 10.45 7.78 18.03
N ILE A 89 9.32 8.31 17.55
CA ILE A 89 8.04 7.62 17.69
C ILE A 89 7.93 6.38 16.80
N THR A 90 8.45 6.45 15.57
CA THR A 90 8.51 5.29 14.69
C THR A 90 9.40 4.20 15.29
N SER A 91 10.58 4.55 15.81
CA SER A 91 11.47 3.59 16.48
C SER A 91 10.77 2.91 17.65
N LYS A 92 10.07 3.69 18.49
CA LYS A 92 9.32 3.17 19.64
C LYS A 92 8.22 2.19 19.21
N CYS A 93 7.44 2.52 18.18
CA CYS A 93 6.39 1.66 17.66
C CYS A 93 6.94 0.38 17.02
N PHE A 94 7.97 0.47 16.19
CA PHE A 94 8.57 -0.67 15.50
C PHE A 94 9.23 -1.65 16.47
N GLN A 95 9.90 -1.14 17.51
CA GLN A 95 10.47 -1.96 18.58
C GLN A 95 9.38 -2.66 19.38
N ALA A 96 8.31 -1.95 19.77
CA ALA A 96 7.18 -2.55 20.50
C ALA A 96 6.45 -3.62 19.68
N ALA A 97 6.37 -3.46 18.36
CA ALA A 97 5.80 -4.44 17.45
C ALA A 97 6.75 -5.60 17.09
N ASN A 98 8.00 -5.57 17.57
CA ASN A 98 9.02 -6.60 17.31
C ASN A 98 9.22 -6.87 15.80
N ILE A 99 9.25 -5.83 14.97
CA ILE A 99 9.36 -5.96 13.51
C ILE A 99 10.81 -6.31 13.11
N SER A 100 10.98 -7.47 12.49
CA SER A 100 12.27 -7.96 11.98
C SER A 100 12.48 -7.71 10.48
N ALA A 101 11.39 -7.57 9.73
CA ALA A 101 11.40 -7.24 8.32
C ALA A 101 10.13 -6.50 7.92
N LEU A 102 10.27 -5.54 7.02
CA LEU A 102 9.21 -4.71 6.46
C LEU A 102 9.20 -4.87 4.95
N VAL A 103 8.06 -5.20 4.37
CA VAL A 103 7.85 -5.26 2.92
C VAL A 103 6.93 -4.11 2.53
N VAL A 104 7.48 -3.10 1.89
CA VAL A 104 6.80 -1.84 1.59
C VAL A 104 6.28 -1.85 0.16
N ASP A 105 4.98 -1.57 0.01
CA ASP A 105 4.36 -1.19 -1.24
C ASP A 105 4.60 0.31 -1.47
N ASP A 106 5.52 0.63 -2.37
CA ASP A 106 5.96 2.01 -2.66
C ASP A 106 4.94 2.80 -3.50
N VAL A 107 3.76 2.22 -3.67
CA VAL A 107 2.58 2.89 -4.20
C VAL A 107 1.93 3.69 -3.08
N SER A 108 2.45 4.89 -2.82
CA SER A 108 1.76 5.81 -1.93
C SER A 108 1.29 7.03 -2.71
N THR A 109 -0.03 7.17 -2.84
CA THR A 109 -0.70 8.45 -3.10
C THR A 109 -0.75 9.34 -1.86
N LEU A 110 -0.07 8.92 -0.78
CA LEU A 110 -0.03 9.60 0.50
C LEU A 110 0.77 10.90 0.39
N ASP A 111 0.29 11.96 1.05
CA ASP A 111 0.99 13.25 1.05
C ASP A 111 2.36 13.12 1.74
N LYS A 112 3.42 13.39 0.97
CA LYS A 112 4.81 13.46 1.41
C LYS A 112 5.27 12.23 2.18
N THR A 113 5.59 11.15 1.48
CA THR A 113 6.16 9.95 2.08
C THR A 113 7.68 9.97 2.15
N LEU A 114 8.22 9.13 3.05
CA LEU A 114 9.65 8.88 3.14
C LEU A 114 10.10 7.95 2.01
N GLU A 115 11.32 8.14 1.54
CA GLU A 115 11.93 7.20 0.60
C GLU A 115 12.12 5.82 1.25
N LEU A 116 11.96 4.75 0.47
CA LEU A 116 12.09 3.36 0.91
C LEU A 116 13.32 3.11 1.80
N GLU A 117 14.48 3.64 1.42
CA GLU A 117 15.74 3.46 2.15
C GLU A 117 15.70 4.05 3.57
N SER A 118 14.89 5.08 3.80
CA SER A 118 14.71 5.69 5.13
C SER A 118 14.12 4.72 6.14
N HIS A 119 13.35 3.72 5.70
CA HIS A 119 12.75 2.72 6.57
C HIS A 119 13.77 1.80 7.24
N LYS A 120 15.00 1.70 6.70
CA LYS A 120 16.10 0.91 7.29
C LYS A 120 16.57 1.47 8.63
N ALA A 121 16.20 2.71 8.97
CA ALA A 121 16.40 3.26 10.30
C ALA A 121 15.52 2.59 11.36
N PHE A 122 14.41 1.95 10.97
CA PHE A 122 13.38 1.44 11.88
C PHE A 122 13.21 -0.09 11.82
N ALA A 123 13.48 -0.71 10.67
CA ALA A 123 13.41 -2.16 10.49
C ALA A 123 14.75 -2.73 10.01
N PRO A 124 15.23 -3.87 10.55
CA PRO A 124 16.51 -4.48 10.15
C PRO A 124 16.57 -4.87 8.66
N LYS A 125 15.42 -5.25 8.09
CA LYS A 125 15.29 -5.65 6.69
C LYS A 125 14.12 -4.89 6.08
N VAL A 126 14.37 -4.26 4.94
CA VAL A 126 13.35 -3.55 4.17
C VAL A 126 13.37 -4.10 2.76
N TYR A 127 12.19 -4.47 2.28
CA TYR A 127 11.96 -5.00 0.95
C TYR A 127 10.88 -4.19 0.25
N ARG A 128 10.88 -4.26 -1.08
CA ARG A 128 9.91 -3.55 -1.92
C ARG A 128 8.98 -4.54 -2.62
N VAL A 129 7.69 -4.24 -2.62
CA VAL A 129 6.74 -4.78 -3.59
C VAL A 129 6.29 -3.66 -4.51
N VAL A 130 5.95 -4.00 -5.75
CA VAL A 130 5.48 -3.01 -6.75
C VAL A 130 4.02 -3.29 -7.09
N GLY A 131 3.18 -2.27 -6.96
CA GLY A 131 1.82 -2.27 -7.49
C GLY A 131 1.80 -2.20 -9.02
N ILE A 132 1.17 -3.19 -9.65
CA ILE A 132 1.20 -3.33 -11.11
C ILE A 132 0.35 -2.28 -11.82
N GLU A 133 -0.73 -1.82 -11.19
CA GLU A 133 -1.60 -0.78 -11.74
C GLU A 133 -0.92 0.59 -11.68
N THR A 134 -0.24 0.92 -10.58
CA THR A 134 0.51 2.19 -10.47
C THR A 134 1.71 2.23 -11.39
N LEU A 135 2.36 1.10 -11.62
CA LEU A 135 3.40 1.01 -12.65
C LEU A 135 2.83 1.30 -14.05
N ALA A 136 1.64 0.78 -14.36
CA ALA A 136 0.94 1.06 -15.61
C ALA A 136 0.56 2.54 -15.73
N GLU A 137 -0.04 3.14 -14.69
CA GLU A 137 -0.37 4.56 -14.61
C GLU A 137 0.89 5.43 -14.84
N THR A 138 2.01 5.08 -14.21
CA THR A 138 3.30 5.79 -14.37
C THR A 138 3.77 5.78 -15.81
N ILE A 139 3.73 4.64 -16.49
CA ILE A 139 4.13 4.52 -17.90
C ILE A 139 3.26 5.40 -18.78
N ILE A 140 1.95 5.36 -18.56
CA ILE A 140 1.01 6.15 -19.36
C ILE A 140 1.27 7.65 -19.16
N ASN A 141 1.52 8.10 -17.92
CA ASN A 141 1.76 9.50 -17.58
C ASN A 141 3.14 10.02 -18.01
N GLU A 142 4.19 9.20 -17.91
CA GLU A 142 5.56 9.57 -18.33
C GLU A 142 5.63 9.75 -19.86
N GLU A 143 4.82 9.00 -20.61
CA GLU A 143 4.84 8.99 -22.08
C GLU A 143 3.65 9.74 -22.71
N SER A 144 2.72 10.30 -21.92
CA SER A 144 1.63 11.18 -22.39
C SER A 144 2.16 12.57 -22.76
N VAL A 145 3.04 12.64 -23.75
CA VAL A 145 3.14 13.84 -24.59
C VAL A 145 1.94 13.79 -25.52
N VAL A 146 1.04 14.77 -25.40
CA VAL A 146 -0.17 14.97 -26.21
C VAL A 146 -0.04 14.36 -27.62
N GLY A 147 -0.85 13.33 -27.93
CA GLY A 147 -0.85 12.63 -29.22
C GLY A 147 -0.22 11.24 -29.24
N SER A 148 0.06 10.61 -28.09
CA SER A 148 0.63 9.25 -28.03
C SER A 148 -0.33 8.18 -28.58
N SER A 149 0.16 7.40 -29.55
CA SER A 149 -0.56 6.32 -30.23
C SER A 149 -0.39 4.98 -29.51
N TRP A 150 -0.68 4.91 -28.22
CA TRP A 150 -0.56 3.65 -27.47
C TRP A 150 -1.44 2.58 -28.13
N THR A 151 -0.79 1.49 -28.54
CA THR A 151 -1.46 0.22 -28.87
C THR A 151 -1.32 -0.71 -27.69
N LEU A 152 -2.15 -1.76 -27.60
CA LEU A 152 -1.99 -2.75 -26.54
C LEU A 152 -0.62 -3.43 -26.59
N ASP A 153 -0.10 -3.68 -27.79
CA ASP A 153 1.22 -4.31 -27.96
C ASP A 153 2.32 -3.38 -27.47
N SER A 154 2.35 -2.12 -27.93
CA SER A 154 3.39 -1.17 -27.51
C SER A 154 3.32 -0.89 -26.01
N PHE A 155 2.12 -0.79 -25.43
CA PHE A 155 1.94 -0.66 -23.98
C PHE A 155 2.45 -1.89 -23.24
N THR A 156 2.09 -3.10 -23.70
CA THR A 156 2.54 -4.35 -23.08
C THR A 156 4.07 -4.45 -23.12
N GLU A 157 4.71 -4.07 -24.22
CA GLU A 157 6.17 -4.05 -24.34
C GLU A 157 6.81 -3.09 -23.31
N ALA A 158 6.30 -1.86 -23.21
CA ALA A 158 6.78 -0.87 -22.24
C ALA A 158 6.58 -1.35 -20.79
N PHE A 159 5.41 -1.90 -20.48
CA PHE A 159 5.08 -2.45 -19.17
C PHE A 159 5.99 -3.61 -18.77
N VAL A 160 6.20 -4.57 -19.67
CA VAL A 160 7.12 -5.71 -19.44
C VAL A 160 8.56 -5.22 -19.29
N ALA A 161 8.99 -4.23 -20.09
CA ALA A 161 10.33 -3.65 -19.99
C ALA A 161 10.54 -2.96 -18.63
N LYS A 162 9.58 -2.15 -18.18
CA LYS A 162 9.62 -1.47 -16.88
C LYS A 162 9.62 -2.49 -15.73
N LEU A 163 8.77 -3.52 -15.77
CA LEU A 163 8.78 -4.61 -14.78
C LEU A 163 10.13 -5.31 -14.70
N LYS A 164 10.72 -5.67 -15.85
CA LYS A 164 12.05 -6.28 -15.89
C LYS A 164 13.13 -5.37 -15.31
N SER A 165 13.03 -4.05 -15.53
CA SER A 165 13.99 -3.07 -15.00
C SER A 165 14.01 -3.00 -13.46
N VAL A 166 12.92 -3.39 -12.79
CA VAL A 166 12.80 -3.39 -11.33
C VAL A 166 12.84 -4.80 -10.71
N ALA A 167 12.84 -5.85 -11.51
CA ALA A 167 12.68 -7.24 -11.06
C ALA A 167 13.77 -7.72 -10.08
N ASN A 168 14.98 -7.14 -10.11
CA ASN A 168 16.07 -7.44 -9.18
C ASN A 168 16.06 -6.55 -7.91
N LYS A 169 15.12 -5.61 -7.81
CA LYS A 169 14.98 -4.64 -6.70
C LYS A 169 13.73 -4.87 -5.86
N ILE A 170 12.93 -5.87 -6.21
CA ILE A 170 11.63 -6.15 -5.59
C ILE A 170 11.57 -7.60 -5.12
N VAL A 171 10.74 -7.87 -4.12
CA VAL A 171 10.47 -9.23 -3.60
C VAL A 171 9.09 -9.76 -4.01
N GLY A 172 8.25 -8.91 -4.61
CA GLY A 172 6.92 -9.29 -5.05
C GLY A 172 6.21 -8.21 -5.85
N LEU A 173 5.04 -8.58 -6.36
CA LEU A 173 4.11 -7.70 -7.05
C LEU A 173 2.79 -7.65 -6.27
N LYS A 174 2.11 -6.51 -6.34
CA LYS A 174 0.78 -6.32 -5.75
C LYS A 174 -0.18 -5.87 -6.84
N SER A 175 -1.43 -6.31 -6.74
CA SER A 175 -2.52 -5.83 -7.56
C SER A 175 -3.59 -5.16 -6.70
N MET A 176 -4.12 -4.04 -7.19
CA MET A 176 -5.26 -3.32 -6.63
C MET A 176 -6.57 -3.58 -7.39
N ALA A 177 -6.63 -4.64 -8.22
CA ALA A 177 -7.80 -4.98 -9.02
C ALA A 177 -9.12 -4.97 -8.23
N ALA A 178 -9.12 -5.50 -7.00
CA ALA A 178 -10.30 -5.49 -6.14
C ALA A 178 -10.91 -4.09 -5.92
N HIS A 179 -10.07 -3.05 -5.81
CA HIS A 179 -10.49 -1.67 -5.58
C HIS A 179 -10.89 -0.92 -6.85
N ARG A 180 -10.53 -1.45 -8.03
CA ARG A 180 -10.72 -0.76 -9.31
C ARG A 180 -11.81 -1.43 -10.16
N SER A 181 -11.71 -2.75 -10.32
CA SER A 181 -12.58 -3.55 -11.19
C SER A 181 -13.37 -4.64 -10.46
N GLY A 182 -13.05 -4.90 -9.18
CA GLY A 182 -13.41 -6.16 -8.54
C GLY A 182 -12.48 -7.31 -8.96
N LEU A 183 -12.75 -8.51 -8.45
CA LEU A 183 -11.91 -9.70 -8.62
C LEU A 183 -12.40 -10.70 -9.67
N GLU A 184 -13.44 -10.35 -10.43
CA GLU A 184 -13.91 -11.15 -11.56
C GLU A 184 -12.99 -10.96 -12.78
N ILE A 185 -11.77 -11.52 -12.68
CA ILE A 185 -10.75 -11.42 -13.72
C ILE A 185 -11.07 -12.43 -14.83
N ASP A 186 -11.33 -11.93 -16.04
CA ASP A 186 -11.54 -12.77 -17.22
C ASP A 186 -10.19 -13.22 -17.82
N PRO A 187 -9.83 -14.52 -17.74
CA PRO A 187 -8.59 -15.04 -18.32
C PRO A 187 -8.63 -15.12 -19.85
N SER A 188 -9.80 -14.90 -20.46
CA SER A 188 -10.06 -15.03 -21.90
C SER A 188 -10.37 -13.71 -22.60
N VAL A 189 -10.09 -12.58 -21.94
CA VAL A 189 -10.29 -11.23 -22.52
C VAL A 189 -9.67 -11.14 -23.91
N SER A 190 -10.47 -10.68 -24.89
CA SER A 190 -9.99 -10.56 -26.26
C SER A 190 -9.03 -9.37 -26.40
N LYS A 191 -8.12 -9.42 -27.38
CA LYS A 191 -7.22 -8.29 -27.69
C LYS A 191 -8.01 -7.01 -28.01
N VAL A 192 -9.16 -7.14 -28.69
CA VAL A 192 -10.01 -6.01 -29.06
C VAL A 192 -10.61 -5.35 -27.82
N ASP A 193 -11.14 -6.15 -26.89
CA ASP A 193 -11.74 -5.64 -25.64
C ASP A 193 -10.68 -4.98 -24.74
N ALA A 194 -9.48 -5.55 -24.70
CA ALA A 194 -8.34 -4.98 -23.99
C ALA A 194 -7.85 -3.65 -24.61
N GLU A 195 -7.78 -3.56 -25.94
CA GLU A 195 -7.45 -2.32 -26.65
C GLU A 195 -8.50 -1.23 -26.42
N ASP A 196 -9.78 -1.59 -26.44
CA ASP A 196 -10.88 -0.66 -26.11
C ASP A 196 -10.77 -0.17 -24.66
N GLY A 197 -10.44 -1.06 -23.72
CA GLY A 197 -10.15 -0.72 -22.33
C GLY A 197 -9.01 0.30 -22.20
N LEU A 198 -7.87 0.05 -22.85
CA LEU A 198 -6.73 0.98 -22.86
C LEU A 198 -7.09 2.34 -23.48
N ARG A 199 -7.87 2.37 -24.57
CA ARG A 199 -8.32 3.63 -25.19
C ARG A 199 -9.21 4.46 -24.27
N LYS A 200 -10.10 3.80 -23.53
CA LYS A 200 -10.95 4.48 -22.53
C LYS A 200 -10.11 5.09 -21.41
N GLU A 201 -9.05 4.41 -20.98
CA GLU A 201 -8.10 4.93 -20.00
C GLU A 201 -7.39 6.19 -20.50
N LEU A 202 -6.89 6.14 -21.73
CA LEU A 202 -6.20 7.30 -22.31
C LEU A 202 -7.13 8.50 -22.47
N ALA A 203 -8.40 8.26 -22.80
CA ALA A 203 -9.40 9.31 -22.91
C ALA A 203 -9.79 9.91 -21.54
N SER A 204 -9.82 9.11 -20.46
CA SER A 204 -10.14 9.62 -19.12
C SER A 204 -9.04 10.56 -18.60
N LEU A 205 -7.78 10.27 -18.93
CA LEU A 205 -6.62 11.11 -18.59
C LEU A 205 -6.70 12.50 -19.23
N GLU A 206 -7.14 12.61 -20.48
CA GLU A 206 -7.34 13.91 -21.16
C GLU A 206 -8.38 14.80 -20.46
N THR A 207 -9.34 14.18 -19.77
CA THR A 207 -10.41 14.88 -19.05
C THR A 207 -10.07 15.23 -17.60
N GLY A 208 -8.90 14.81 -17.09
CA GLY A 208 -8.47 15.09 -15.72
C GLY A 208 -9.27 14.32 -14.65
N ASN A 209 -9.88 13.20 -15.01
CA ASN A 209 -10.52 12.29 -14.05
C ASN A 209 -9.52 11.21 -13.62
N TRP A 210 -8.64 11.57 -12.67
CA TRP A 210 -7.48 10.76 -12.25
C TRP A 210 -7.81 9.63 -11.28
N ALA A 211 -9.05 9.54 -10.81
CA ALA A 211 -9.39 8.65 -9.73
C ALA A 211 -10.61 7.82 -10.12
N TYR A 212 -10.45 6.50 -9.99
CA TYR A 212 -11.50 5.47 -9.90
C TYR A 212 -11.81 4.61 -11.13
N ASP A 213 -11.67 5.08 -12.36
CA ASP A 213 -12.11 4.29 -13.53
C ASP A 213 -10.94 3.77 -14.37
N ILE A 214 -10.10 2.89 -13.78
CA ILE A 214 -9.32 2.01 -14.67
C ILE A 214 -10.30 1.04 -15.31
N ALA A 215 -10.37 1.03 -16.64
CA ALA A 215 -11.27 0.12 -17.36
C ALA A 215 -11.04 -1.35 -16.88
N PRO A 216 -12.05 -2.05 -16.34
CA PRO A 216 -11.89 -3.39 -15.76
C PRO A 216 -11.18 -4.40 -16.66
N LEU A 217 -11.37 -4.26 -17.97
CA LEU A 217 -10.77 -5.10 -19.00
C LEU A 217 -9.26 -4.89 -19.17
N PHE A 218 -8.75 -3.67 -18.91
CA PHE A 218 -7.33 -3.38 -18.95
C PHE A 218 -6.60 -3.96 -17.74
N ILE A 219 -7.22 -3.95 -16.56
CA ILE A 219 -6.70 -4.61 -15.35
C ILE A 219 -6.53 -6.10 -15.55
N CYS A 220 -7.46 -6.75 -16.25
CA CYS A 220 -7.35 -8.18 -16.57
C CYS A 220 -6.05 -8.46 -17.35
N VAL A 221 -5.69 -7.63 -18.32
CA VAL A 221 -4.44 -7.80 -19.07
C VAL A 221 -3.20 -7.59 -18.20
N LEU A 222 -3.17 -6.54 -17.37
CA LEU A 222 -2.06 -6.29 -16.44
C LEU A 222 -1.84 -7.49 -15.51
N PHE A 223 -2.93 -8.03 -14.95
CA PHE A 223 -2.90 -9.18 -14.05
C PHE A 223 -2.42 -10.46 -14.75
N LEU A 224 -2.92 -10.75 -15.96
CA LEU A 224 -2.53 -11.95 -16.70
C LEU A 224 -1.06 -11.88 -17.16
N LYS A 225 -0.61 -10.72 -17.67
CA LYS A 225 0.79 -10.56 -18.12
C LYS A 225 1.79 -10.66 -16.98
N THR A 226 1.44 -10.18 -15.79
CA THR A 226 2.31 -10.31 -14.60
C THR A 226 2.38 -11.74 -14.11
N LYS A 227 1.28 -12.50 -14.18
CA LYS A 227 1.24 -13.94 -13.87
C LYS A 227 2.13 -14.77 -14.81
N ASP A 228 2.09 -14.49 -16.11
CA ASP A 228 2.91 -15.21 -17.09
C ASP A 228 4.42 -14.98 -16.84
N LEU A 229 4.79 -13.75 -16.46
CA LEU A 229 6.18 -13.39 -16.15
C LEU A 229 6.70 -14.00 -14.85
N SER A 230 5.85 -14.12 -13.82
CA SER A 230 6.26 -14.71 -12.54
C SER A 230 6.40 -16.23 -12.62
N SER A 231 5.67 -16.88 -13.53
CA SER A 231 5.70 -18.33 -13.76
C SER A 231 6.89 -18.79 -14.64
N ALA A 232 7.63 -17.85 -15.23
CA ALA A 232 8.78 -18.12 -16.10
C ALA A 232 10.14 -18.17 -15.37
N LYS A 233 10.14 -18.11 -14.04
CA LYS A 233 11.31 -18.33 -13.17
C LYS A 233 11.33 -19.76 -12.65
#